data_AF-A0ABD7QYM5-F1
#
_entry.id   AF-A0ABD7QYM5-F1
#
_cell.length_a   1.000
_cell.length_b   1.000
_cell.length_c   1.000
_cell.angle_alpha   90.00
_cell.angle_beta   90.00
_cell.angle_gamma   90.00
#
_symmetry.space_group_name_H-M   'P 1'
#
loop_
_entity.id
_entity.type
_entity.pdbx_description
1 polymer ?
#
loop_
_entity_poly.entity_id
_entity_poly.type
_entity_poly.pdbx_seq_one_letter_code
_entity_poly.pdbx_strand_id
1 'polypeptide(L)'
;MTTAPSTPAPLIVAVPDADLAAAAATPGGIARLSVRIVGSGAAVVAIGTDRLDAATSTGHRLDPTTAALTLGRALPEHGFLVAVAPTREHPYNVARRVLSLDHVLDGRVGIVVGARDHGAPSTRAPSTGAPSAGAPHDPAEFARVLRGLWRTWPLDSIVGDRTSGLFAHTDRIRPLDHDGGPDGYRVRGPLTTPSSRQGEPVLAVWHDVDVPGADLVLGGAAHPLAPLPGATDGAESHRASRSTVTRPPRPTRPTRPTRPTLRALLGLAVPDAAAVTA
;
A
#
# COMPACT_ATOMS: atom_id res chain seq x y z
N MET A 1 19.50 -36.15 -7.69
CA MET A 1 18.84 -34.84 -7.86
C MET A 1 18.98 -34.07 -6.56
N THR A 2 19.90 -33.12 -6.50
CA THR A 2 20.07 -32.25 -5.34
C THR A 2 19.01 -31.17 -5.43
N THR A 3 17.95 -31.26 -4.63
CA THR A 3 16.98 -30.19 -4.43
C THR A 3 17.73 -28.97 -3.88
N ALA A 4 17.78 -27.89 -4.65
CA ALA A 4 18.30 -26.62 -4.19
C ALA A 4 17.55 -26.19 -2.91
N PRO A 5 18.23 -25.61 -1.90
CA PRO A 5 17.55 -25.13 -0.71
C PRO A 5 16.54 -24.05 -1.11
N SER A 6 15.26 -24.31 -0.86
CA SER A 6 14.20 -23.32 -1.04
C SER A 6 14.48 -22.15 -0.10
N THR A 7 14.69 -20.95 -0.64
CA THR A 7 14.79 -19.74 0.17
C THR A 7 13.51 -19.62 1.00
N PRO A 8 13.61 -19.48 2.34
CA PRO A 8 12.42 -19.36 3.17
C PRO A 8 11.61 -18.13 2.74
N ALA A 9 10.29 -18.26 2.78
CA ALA A 9 9.40 -17.16 2.43
C ALA A 9 9.71 -15.93 3.31
N PRO A 10 9.72 -14.72 2.73
CA PRO A 10 10.02 -13.51 3.48
C PRO A 10 9.00 -13.30 4.60
N LEU A 11 9.48 -12.97 5.80
CA LEU A 11 8.61 -12.69 6.94
C LEU A 11 7.86 -11.37 6.73
N ILE A 12 6.54 -11.43 6.82
CA ILE A 12 5.64 -10.28 6.82
C ILE A 12 5.07 -10.12 8.23
N VAL A 13 5.25 -8.94 8.83
CA VAL A 13 4.70 -8.62 10.15
C VAL A 13 3.62 -7.56 10.05
N ALA A 14 2.52 -7.75 10.77
CA ALA A 14 1.52 -6.70 10.98
C ALA A 14 1.99 -5.77 12.10
N VAL A 15 1.96 -4.45 11.86
CA VAL A 15 2.12 -3.44 12.91
C VAL A 15 0.73 -3.03 13.36
N PRO A 16 0.35 -3.31 14.62
CA PRO A 16 -0.95 -2.90 15.13
C PRO A 16 -1.12 -1.38 15.08
N ASP A 17 -2.33 -0.93 14.73
CA ASP A 17 -2.68 0.48 14.66
C ASP A 17 -2.48 1.19 16.02
N ALA A 18 -2.69 0.48 17.13
CA ALA A 18 -2.45 0.98 18.49
C ALA A 18 -0.97 1.27 18.77
N ASP A 19 -0.07 0.33 18.43
CA ASP A 19 1.38 0.48 18.55
C ASP A 19 1.87 1.68 17.72
N LEU A 20 1.35 1.81 16.50
CA LEU A 20 1.67 2.90 15.59
C LEU A 20 1.17 4.26 16.12
N ALA A 21 -0.05 4.32 16.66
CA ALA A 21 -0.60 5.53 17.27
C ALA A 21 0.22 5.95 18.50
N ALA A 22 0.58 5.01 19.37
CA ALA A 22 1.43 5.26 20.54
C ALA A 22 2.85 5.74 20.13
N ALA A 23 3.41 5.15 19.08
CA ALA A 23 4.70 5.56 18.53
C ALA A 23 4.67 6.98 17.93
N ALA A 24 3.57 7.37 17.30
CA ALA A 24 3.40 8.72 16.75
C ALA A 24 3.14 9.78 17.84
N ALA A 25 2.47 9.39 18.93
CA ALA A 25 2.16 10.29 20.05
C ALA A 25 3.36 10.60 20.95
N THR A 26 4.44 9.82 20.87
CA THR A 26 5.59 9.94 21.79
C THR A 26 6.88 10.38 21.09
N PRO A 27 7.66 11.31 21.68
CA PRO A 27 8.98 11.64 21.16
C PRO A 27 9.87 10.40 20.99
N GLY A 28 10.46 10.26 19.80
CA GLY A 28 11.28 9.10 19.41
C GLY A 28 10.51 7.78 19.29
N GLY A 29 9.18 7.77 19.39
CA GLY A 29 8.37 6.56 19.33
C GLY A 29 8.50 5.82 17.99
N ILE A 30 8.46 6.54 16.87
CA ILE A 30 8.72 5.97 15.54
C ILE A 30 10.09 5.29 15.46
N ALA A 31 11.14 5.86 16.08
CA ALA A 31 12.48 5.28 16.07
C ALA A 31 12.52 3.97 16.88
N ARG A 32 11.90 3.95 18.07
CA ARG A 32 11.77 2.72 18.88
C ARG A 32 10.96 1.64 18.17
N LEU A 33 9.86 2.01 17.53
CA LEU A 33 9.05 1.09 16.71
C LEU A 33 9.88 0.53 15.55
N SER A 34 10.69 1.36 14.88
CA SER A 34 11.58 0.92 13.80
C SER A 34 12.63 -0.10 14.29
N VAL A 35 13.20 0.10 15.49
CA VAL A 35 14.13 -0.88 16.10
C VAL A 35 13.44 -2.23 16.34
N ARG A 36 12.19 -2.21 16.84
CA ARG A 36 11.39 -3.44 17.02
C ARG A 36 11.14 -4.16 15.70
N ILE A 37 10.78 -3.41 14.66
CA ILE A 37 10.56 -3.98 13.31
C ILE A 37 11.84 -4.63 12.79
N VAL A 38 12.99 -3.96 12.86
CA VAL A 38 14.28 -4.53 12.46
C VAL A 38 14.60 -5.80 13.28
N GLY A 39 14.40 -5.75 14.60
CA GLY A 39 14.64 -6.89 15.50
C GLY A 39 13.73 -8.09 15.26
N SER A 40 12.58 -7.90 14.61
CA SER A 40 11.68 -9.00 14.25
C SER A 40 12.19 -9.84 13.07
N GLY A 41 13.16 -9.34 12.29
CA GLY A 41 13.64 -9.99 11.07
C GLY A 41 12.67 -9.89 9.88
N ALA A 42 11.62 -9.06 9.98
CA ALA A 42 10.65 -8.89 8.91
C ALA A 42 11.24 -8.22 7.68
N ALA A 43 10.97 -8.77 6.51
CA ALA A 43 11.27 -8.12 5.22
C ALA A 43 10.19 -7.12 4.83
N VAL A 44 8.93 -7.39 5.22
CA VAL A 44 7.76 -6.59 4.84
C VAL A 44 6.92 -6.26 6.07
N VAL A 45 6.41 -5.03 6.09
CA VAL A 45 5.54 -4.52 7.14
C VAL A 45 4.15 -4.28 6.56
N ALA A 46 3.13 -4.94 7.11
CA ALA A 46 1.73 -4.69 6.82
C ALA A 46 1.17 -3.65 7.81
N ILE A 47 0.54 -2.60 7.28
CA ILE A 47 0.05 -1.45 8.06
C ILE A 47 -1.44 -1.28 7.83
N GLY A 48 -2.19 -1.16 8.93
CA GLY A 48 -3.63 -0.94 8.91
C GLY A 48 -4.46 -2.20 8.70
N THR A 49 -3.88 -3.40 8.70
CA THR A 49 -4.62 -4.66 8.51
C THR A 49 -5.68 -4.90 9.59
N ASP A 50 -5.53 -4.30 10.77
CA ASP A 50 -6.52 -4.37 11.85
C ASP A 50 -7.91 -3.86 11.45
N ARG A 51 -8.00 -3.01 10.42
CA ARG A 51 -9.28 -2.51 9.90
C ARG A 51 -10.02 -3.53 9.04
N LEU A 52 -9.32 -4.57 8.58
CA LEU A 52 -9.87 -5.63 7.72
C LEU A 52 -10.43 -6.80 8.54
N ASP A 53 -10.19 -6.82 9.85
CA ASP A 53 -10.74 -7.81 10.78
C ASP A 53 -11.64 -7.11 11.81
N ALA A 54 -12.87 -7.61 11.94
CA ALA A 54 -13.85 -7.11 12.91
C ALA A 54 -13.37 -7.17 14.36
N ALA A 55 -12.57 -8.19 14.70
CA ALA A 55 -12.09 -8.41 16.07
C ALA A 55 -11.09 -7.33 16.50
N THR A 56 -10.34 -6.78 15.55
CA THR A 56 -9.28 -5.79 15.80
C THR A 56 -9.67 -4.37 15.36
N SER A 57 -10.85 -4.19 14.76
CA SER A 57 -11.28 -2.92 14.18
C SER A 57 -11.80 -1.89 15.21
N THR A 58 -11.23 -1.84 16.41
CA THR A 58 -11.53 -0.83 17.45
C THR A 58 -10.43 0.25 17.58
N GLY A 59 -10.76 1.43 18.13
CA GLY A 59 -9.78 2.46 18.51
C GLY A 59 -9.43 3.54 17.45
N HIS A 60 -8.55 4.46 17.84
CA HIS A 60 -8.02 5.53 16.98
C HIS A 60 -6.99 4.96 16.00
N ARG A 61 -7.08 5.35 14.72
CA ARG A 61 -6.17 4.88 13.67
C ARG A 61 -5.47 6.03 12.98
N LEU A 62 -4.25 5.77 12.54
CA LEU A 62 -3.59 6.61 11.55
C LEU A 62 -3.90 6.09 10.14
N ASP A 63 -3.84 7.00 9.17
CA ASP A 63 -3.89 6.64 7.77
C ASP A 63 -2.64 5.78 7.42
N PRO A 64 -2.81 4.56 6.85
CA PRO A 64 -1.70 3.64 6.58
C PRO A 64 -0.67 4.22 5.63
N THR A 65 -1.09 5.04 4.67
CA THR A 65 -0.16 5.59 3.67
C THR A 65 0.76 6.63 4.29
N THR A 66 0.23 7.44 5.21
CA THR A 66 1.00 8.42 5.98
C THR A 66 1.94 7.74 6.99
N ALA A 67 1.47 6.67 7.62
CA ALA A 67 2.29 5.84 8.49
C ALA A 67 3.42 5.12 7.75
N ALA A 68 3.11 4.51 6.60
CA ALA A 68 4.08 3.87 5.72
C ALA A 68 5.12 4.86 5.20
N LEU A 69 4.74 6.11 4.88
CA LEU A 69 5.70 7.15 4.52
C LEU A 69 6.69 7.41 5.66
N THR A 70 6.18 7.53 6.89
CA THR A 70 7.00 7.81 8.07
C THR A 70 7.96 6.65 8.38
N LEU A 71 7.42 5.43 8.46
CA LEU A 71 8.21 4.22 8.70
C LEU A 71 9.17 3.91 7.56
N GLY A 72 8.74 4.03 6.31
CA GLY A 72 9.57 3.76 5.12
C GLY A 72 10.79 4.66 4.98
N ARG A 73 10.79 5.82 5.66
CA ARG A 73 11.97 6.68 5.78
C ARG A 73 12.93 6.22 6.88
N ALA A 74 12.40 5.65 7.97
CA ALA A 74 13.20 5.08 9.05
C ALA A 74 13.70 3.66 8.76
N LEU A 75 13.02 2.93 7.89
CA LEU A 75 13.28 1.53 7.55
C LEU A 75 13.65 1.42 6.06
N PRO A 76 14.90 1.72 5.69
CA PRO A 76 15.33 1.86 4.30
C PRO A 76 15.32 0.57 3.48
N GLU A 77 15.38 -0.59 4.14
CA GLU A 77 15.50 -1.91 3.48
C GLU A 77 14.22 -2.75 3.53
N HIS A 78 13.11 -2.20 4.05
CA HIS A 78 11.86 -2.96 4.26
C HIS A 78 10.81 -2.62 3.18
N GLY A 79 9.96 -3.58 2.87
CA GLY A 79 8.75 -3.38 2.06
C GLY A 79 7.53 -3.00 2.91
N PHE A 80 6.54 -2.36 2.31
CA PHE A 80 5.33 -1.91 2.98
C PHE A 80 4.07 -2.34 2.23
N LEU A 81 3.14 -2.96 2.94
CA LEU A 81 1.79 -3.24 2.45
C LEU A 81 0.80 -2.38 3.23
N VAL A 82 0.03 -1.55 2.53
CA VAL A 82 -0.97 -0.66 3.16
C VAL A 82 -2.38 -1.21 2.95
N ALA A 83 -3.14 -1.36 4.02
CA ALA A 83 -4.52 -1.81 3.94
C ALA A 83 -5.41 -0.75 3.29
N VAL A 84 -6.22 -1.17 2.32
CA VAL A 84 -7.18 -0.35 1.57
C VAL A 84 -8.50 -1.10 1.42
N ALA A 85 -9.61 -0.38 1.33
CA ALA A 85 -10.92 -0.99 1.16
C ALA A 85 -11.90 -0.08 0.39
N PRO A 86 -12.78 -0.67 -0.44
CA PRO A 86 -13.72 0.09 -1.26
C PRO A 86 -14.78 0.85 -0.44
N THR A 87 -15.01 0.47 0.81
CA THR A 87 -16.00 1.14 1.68
C THR A 87 -15.63 2.55 2.12
N ARG A 88 -14.35 2.95 1.99
CA ARG A 88 -13.88 4.29 2.33
C ARG A 88 -13.26 5.05 1.17
N GLU A 89 -12.88 4.34 0.12
CA GLU A 89 -11.89 4.85 -0.82
C GLU A 89 -12.34 4.66 -2.26
N HIS A 90 -12.15 5.71 -3.05
CA HIS A 90 -12.33 5.64 -4.49
C HIS A 90 -11.04 5.11 -5.15
N PRO A 91 -11.10 4.14 -6.08
CA PRO A 91 -9.91 3.46 -6.61
C PRO A 91 -8.94 4.42 -7.30
N TYR A 92 -9.42 5.44 -8.01
CA TYR A 92 -8.53 6.45 -8.62
C TYR A 92 -7.61 7.14 -7.59
N ASN A 93 -8.16 7.50 -6.43
CA ASN A 93 -7.41 8.19 -5.38
C ASN A 93 -6.41 7.25 -4.71
N VAL A 94 -6.78 5.99 -4.51
CA VAL A 94 -5.87 4.96 -3.97
C VAL A 94 -4.74 4.67 -4.94
N ALA A 95 -5.03 4.44 -6.22
CA ALA A 95 -4.02 4.16 -7.23
C ALA A 95 -2.97 5.28 -7.30
N ARG A 96 -3.42 6.55 -7.36
CA ARG A 96 -2.55 7.73 -7.37
C ARG A 96 -1.72 7.85 -6.09
N ARG A 97 -2.34 7.68 -4.92
CA ARG A 97 -1.67 7.82 -3.61
C ARG A 97 -0.61 6.73 -3.41
N VAL A 98 -0.95 5.47 -3.70
CA VAL A 98 -0.05 4.33 -3.55
C VAL A 98 1.11 4.43 -4.53
N LEU A 99 0.84 4.73 -5.81
CA LEU A 99 1.90 4.90 -6.80
C LEU A 99 2.87 6.04 -6.44
N SER A 100 2.33 7.15 -5.93
CA SER A 100 3.16 8.26 -5.44
C SER A 100 4.03 7.82 -4.26
N LEU A 101 3.45 7.09 -3.29
CA LEU A 101 4.19 6.56 -2.15
C LEU A 101 5.26 5.56 -2.60
N ASP A 102 4.97 4.75 -3.61
CA ASP A 102 5.89 3.78 -4.15
C ASP A 102 7.11 4.43 -4.81
N HIS A 103 6.92 5.47 -5.62
CA HIS A 103 8.02 6.31 -6.12
C HIS A 103 8.82 6.93 -4.98
N VAL A 104 8.14 7.48 -3.97
CA VAL A 104 8.76 8.13 -2.81
C VAL A 104 9.58 7.15 -1.98
N LEU A 105 9.20 5.87 -1.95
CA LEU A 105 9.89 4.82 -1.21
C LEU A 105 10.77 3.91 -2.09
N ASP A 106 10.99 4.25 -3.36
CA ASP A 106 11.86 3.55 -4.31
C ASP A 106 11.38 2.11 -4.66
N GLY A 107 10.08 1.97 -4.94
CA GLY A 107 9.49 0.71 -5.38
C GLY A 107 9.26 -0.29 -4.25
N ARG A 108 8.93 0.17 -3.04
CA ARG A 108 8.82 -0.66 -1.82
C ARG A 108 7.41 -0.72 -1.25
N VAL A 109 6.39 -0.41 -2.05
CA VAL A 109 5.02 -0.24 -1.56
C VAL A 109 4.05 -1.09 -2.36
N GLY A 110 3.13 -1.72 -1.65
CA GLY A 110 1.99 -2.41 -2.19
C GLY A 110 0.78 -2.20 -1.31
N ILE A 111 -0.31 -2.86 -1.65
CA ILE A 111 -1.58 -2.78 -0.93
C ILE A 111 -2.03 -4.14 -0.44
N VAL A 112 -2.89 -4.13 0.58
CA VAL A 112 -3.75 -5.26 0.92
C VAL A 112 -5.20 -4.80 0.75
N VAL A 113 -5.92 -5.35 -0.21
CA VAL A 113 -7.34 -5.06 -0.43
C VAL A 113 -8.17 -5.97 0.46
N GLY A 114 -8.95 -5.40 1.36
CA GLY A 114 -10.00 -6.16 2.08
C GLY A 114 -11.39 -5.81 1.58
N ALA A 115 -12.36 -6.68 1.90
CA ALA A 115 -13.74 -6.52 1.44
C ALA A 115 -14.37 -5.22 1.97
N ARG A 116 -13.98 -4.82 3.19
CA ARG A 116 -14.42 -3.59 3.84
C ARG A 116 -13.45 -3.12 4.91
N ASP A 117 -13.50 -1.83 5.21
CA ASP A 117 -12.99 -1.28 6.46
C ASP A 117 -14.07 -1.41 7.55
N HIS A 118 -13.80 -2.23 8.56
CA HIS A 118 -14.71 -2.51 9.67
C HIS A 118 -14.85 -1.35 10.67
N GLY A 119 -13.92 -0.39 10.66
CA GLY A 119 -14.01 0.86 11.42
C GLY A 119 -14.73 1.99 10.67
N ALA A 120 -15.08 1.79 9.40
CA ALA A 120 -15.95 2.72 8.69
C ALA A 120 -17.39 2.62 9.23
N PRO A 121 -18.10 3.74 9.40
CA PRO A 121 -19.54 3.68 9.62
C PRO A 121 -20.16 2.85 8.49
N SER A 122 -21.08 1.94 8.82
CA SER A 122 -21.93 1.33 7.80
C SER A 122 -22.58 2.47 7.04
N THR A 123 -22.23 2.65 5.76
CA THR A 123 -22.66 3.78 4.91
C THR A 123 -24.17 3.74 4.58
N ARG A 124 -24.98 3.07 5.40
CA ARG A 124 -26.44 2.91 5.24
C ARG A 124 -27.28 3.64 6.29
N ALA A 125 -26.71 4.54 7.09
CA ALA A 125 -27.55 5.52 7.80
C ALA A 125 -27.97 6.61 6.78
N PRO A 126 -29.26 6.73 6.42
CA PRO A 126 -29.69 7.61 5.36
C PRO A 126 -29.52 9.08 5.78
N SER A 127 -28.65 9.82 5.09
CA SER A 127 -28.82 11.26 5.01
C SER A 127 -29.87 11.54 3.92
N THR A 128 -31.08 11.88 4.35
CA THR A 128 -32.10 12.62 3.58
C THR A 128 -32.35 12.15 2.13
N GLY A 129 -33.33 11.26 1.95
CA GLY A 129 -34.22 11.26 0.77
C GLY A 129 -33.76 10.58 -0.52
N ALA A 130 -32.55 10.04 -0.62
CA ALA A 130 -32.13 9.25 -1.78
C ALA A 130 -32.47 7.75 -1.56
N PRO A 131 -32.95 7.02 -2.60
CA PRO A 131 -33.20 5.58 -2.49
C PRO A 131 -31.91 4.86 -2.10
N SER A 132 -32.00 3.93 -1.14
CA SER A 132 -30.86 3.14 -0.71
C SER A 132 -30.38 2.27 -1.88
N ALA A 133 -29.28 2.64 -2.51
CA ALA A 133 -28.72 1.93 -3.65
C ALA A 133 -27.28 1.50 -3.33
N GLY A 134 -27.00 0.21 -3.48
CA GLY A 134 -25.65 -0.34 -3.47
C GLY A 134 -25.39 -1.40 -2.40
N ALA A 135 -25.08 -2.61 -2.83
CA ALA A 135 -24.17 -3.49 -2.10
C ALA A 135 -22.82 -2.76 -1.88
N PRO A 136 -21.97 -3.15 -0.91
CA PRO A 136 -20.59 -2.67 -0.90
C PRO A 136 -19.97 -2.87 -2.28
N HIS A 137 -19.25 -1.87 -2.80
CA HIS A 137 -18.58 -1.98 -4.10
C HIS A 137 -17.69 -3.22 -4.11
N ASP A 138 -17.68 -3.93 -5.24
CA ASP A 138 -16.97 -5.18 -5.41
C ASP A 138 -15.45 -4.98 -5.19
N PRO A 139 -14.84 -5.61 -4.17
CA PRO A 139 -13.40 -5.51 -3.94
C PRO A 139 -12.58 -6.06 -5.11
N ALA A 140 -13.11 -7.01 -5.90
CA ALA A 140 -12.44 -7.52 -7.08
C ALA A 140 -12.45 -6.50 -8.23
N GLU A 141 -13.57 -5.83 -8.50
CA GLU A 141 -13.61 -4.67 -9.39
C GLU A 141 -12.66 -3.57 -8.93
N PHE A 142 -12.68 -3.23 -7.64
CA PHE A 142 -11.78 -2.22 -7.05
C PHE A 142 -10.31 -2.55 -7.35
N ALA A 143 -9.89 -3.79 -7.07
CA ALA A 143 -8.53 -4.27 -7.34
C ALA A 143 -8.17 -4.25 -8.84
N ARG A 144 -9.10 -4.64 -9.73
CA ARG A 144 -8.90 -4.57 -11.19
C ARG A 144 -8.68 -3.14 -11.66
N VAL A 145 -9.50 -2.19 -11.19
CA VAL A 145 -9.37 -0.76 -11.53
C VAL A 145 -8.01 -0.21 -11.06
N LEU A 146 -7.55 -0.57 -9.86
CA LEU A 146 -6.24 -0.16 -9.35
C LEU A 146 -5.09 -0.62 -10.26
N ARG A 147 -5.06 -1.91 -10.61
CA ARG A 147 -4.04 -2.45 -11.52
C ARG A 147 -4.10 -1.82 -12.90
N GLY A 148 -5.30 -1.69 -13.46
CA GLY A 148 -5.50 -1.02 -14.75
C GLY A 148 -4.93 0.40 -14.74
N LEU A 149 -5.24 1.18 -13.70
CA LEU A 149 -4.72 2.54 -13.54
C LEU A 149 -3.18 2.58 -13.49
N TRP A 150 -2.52 1.67 -12.76
CA TRP A 150 -1.06 1.64 -12.69
C TRP A 150 -0.37 1.34 -14.03
N ARG A 151 -1.09 0.73 -14.98
CA ARG A 151 -0.60 0.47 -16.35
C ARG A 151 -0.84 1.61 -17.34
N THR A 152 -1.67 2.59 -17.00
CA THR A 152 -2.06 3.68 -17.94
C THR A 152 -0.90 4.57 -18.40
N TRP A 153 0.19 4.65 -17.62
CA TRP A 153 1.40 5.38 -17.98
C TRP A 153 2.64 4.51 -17.70
N PRO A 154 3.18 3.79 -18.69
CA PRO A 154 4.38 2.97 -18.53
C PRO A 154 5.64 3.78 -18.23
N LEU A 155 6.49 3.33 -17.29
CA LEU A 155 7.73 4.02 -16.91
C LEU A 155 8.74 4.12 -18.07
N ASP A 156 8.80 3.09 -18.88
CA ASP A 156 9.66 3.00 -20.07
C ASP A 156 9.16 3.85 -21.26
N SER A 157 8.02 4.53 -21.11
CA SER A 157 7.62 5.60 -22.03
C SER A 157 8.44 6.87 -21.85
N ILE A 158 9.08 7.06 -20.68
CA ILE A 158 9.89 8.24 -20.38
C ILE A 158 11.24 8.14 -21.09
N VAL A 159 11.53 9.10 -21.97
CA VAL A 159 12.81 9.20 -22.70
C VAL A 159 13.75 10.18 -21.99
N GLY A 160 13.23 11.37 -21.64
CA GLY A 160 13.99 12.39 -20.92
C GLY A 160 15.12 13.06 -21.73
N ASP A 161 14.99 13.14 -23.06
CA ASP A 161 16.02 13.73 -23.91
C ASP A 161 15.88 15.26 -23.98
N ARG A 162 16.86 15.96 -23.39
CA ARG A 162 16.91 17.44 -23.38
C ARG A 162 17.30 18.03 -24.74
N THR A 163 18.01 17.28 -25.58
CA THR A 163 18.49 17.78 -26.88
C THR A 163 17.37 17.78 -27.91
N SER A 164 16.60 16.69 -28.01
CA SER A 164 15.42 16.65 -28.88
C SER A 164 14.16 17.30 -28.26
N GLY A 165 14.15 17.52 -26.94
CA GLY A 165 12.98 17.99 -26.21
C GLY A 165 11.93 16.89 -25.99
N LEU A 166 12.22 15.64 -26.37
CA LEU A 166 11.32 14.51 -26.18
C LEU A 166 11.34 14.03 -24.72
N PHE A 167 10.29 14.39 -23.97
CA PHE A 167 10.14 13.91 -22.60
C PHE A 167 9.66 12.45 -22.54
N ALA A 168 8.63 12.10 -23.31
CA ALA A 168 8.01 10.77 -23.27
C ALA A 168 7.32 10.41 -24.59
N HIS A 169 7.21 9.12 -24.87
CA HIS A 169 6.39 8.53 -25.92
C HIS A 169 4.90 8.58 -25.50
N THR A 170 4.21 9.65 -25.86
CA THR A 170 2.82 9.92 -25.44
C THR A 170 1.81 8.94 -26.02
N ASP A 171 2.12 8.31 -27.15
CA ASP A 171 1.35 7.22 -27.78
C ASP A 171 1.26 5.96 -26.91
N ARG A 172 2.15 5.83 -25.92
CA ARG A 172 2.15 4.74 -24.93
C ARG A 172 1.33 5.06 -23.68
N ILE A 173 0.88 6.30 -23.50
CA ILE A 173 0.04 6.72 -22.38
C ILE A 173 -1.42 6.53 -22.80
N ARG A 174 -2.13 5.62 -22.13
CA ARG A 174 -3.49 5.23 -22.51
C ARG A 174 -4.45 5.37 -21.34
N PRO A 175 -5.68 5.87 -21.57
CA PRO A 175 -6.71 5.84 -20.54
C PRO A 175 -7.02 4.40 -20.12
N LEU A 176 -7.60 4.24 -18.93
CA LEU A 176 -8.17 2.99 -18.47
C LEU A 176 -9.55 2.75 -19.10
N ASP A 177 -10.38 3.80 -19.21
CA ASP A 177 -11.75 3.76 -19.73
C ASP A 177 -12.63 2.64 -19.13
N HIS A 178 -12.50 2.41 -17.81
CA HIS A 178 -13.30 1.42 -17.10
C HIS A 178 -14.74 1.91 -16.86
N ASP A 179 -15.72 1.12 -17.28
CA ASP A 179 -17.14 1.31 -16.99
C ASP A 179 -17.73 0.03 -16.36
N GLY A 180 -17.92 0.05 -15.05
CA GLY A 180 -18.53 -1.02 -14.27
C GLY A 180 -20.06 -1.03 -14.27
N GLY A 181 -20.71 -0.19 -15.08
CA GLY A 181 -22.17 -0.13 -15.17
C GLY A 181 -22.83 0.75 -14.11
N PRO A 182 -24.07 0.44 -13.69
CA PRO A 182 -24.82 1.26 -12.72
C PRO A 182 -24.30 1.18 -11.28
N ASP A 183 -23.80 0.00 -10.87
CA ASP A 183 -23.39 -0.28 -9.48
C ASP A 183 -21.86 -0.31 -9.29
N GLY A 184 -21.10 -0.25 -10.39
CA GLY A 184 -19.64 -0.29 -10.43
C GLY A 184 -18.98 1.08 -10.54
N TYR A 185 -17.66 1.07 -10.69
CA TYR A 185 -16.88 2.28 -10.87
C TYR A 185 -16.90 2.77 -12.31
N ARG A 186 -16.86 4.08 -12.52
CA ARG A 186 -16.59 4.69 -13.83
C ARG A 186 -15.32 5.50 -13.75
N VAL A 187 -14.24 5.00 -14.36
CA VAL A 187 -12.89 5.55 -14.20
C VAL A 187 -12.18 5.63 -15.54
N ARG A 188 -12.02 6.85 -16.04
CA ARG A 188 -11.35 7.12 -17.32
C ARG A 188 -9.83 6.91 -17.27
N GLY A 189 -9.14 7.37 -16.22
CA GLY A 189 -7.68 7.52 -16.29
C GLY A 189 -7.23 8.57 -17.33
N PRO A 190 -5.95 8.60 -17.72
CA PRO A 190 -4.82 7.88 -17.13
C PRO A 190 -4.46 8.41 -15.72
N LEU A 191 -3.49 7.77 -15.06
CA LEU A 191 -2.84 8.36 -13.90
C LEU A 191 -1.95 9.55 -14.31
N THR A 192 -1.71 10.45 -13.36
CA THR A 192 -0.87 11.64 -13.55
C THR A 192 0.63 11.38 -13.38
N THR A 193 1.02 10.14 -13.15
CA THR A 193 2.39 9.73 -12.83
C THR A 193 2.67 8.39 -13.51
N PRO A 194 3.87 8.19 -14.10
CA PRO A 194 4.24 6.89 -14.65
C PRO A 194 4.28 5.80 -13.57
N SER A 195 4.19 4.54 -14.00
CA SER A 195 4.47 3.36 -13.18
C SER A 195 5.83 3.48 -12.47
N SER A 196 5.99 2.72 -11.39
CA SER A 196 7.24 2.71 -10.62
C SER A 196 8.21 1.66 -11.16
N ARG A 197 9.36 1.49 -10.48
CA ARG A 197 10.29 0.38 -10.73
C ARG A 197 9.66 -1.00 -10.57
N GLN A 198 8.50 -1.08 -9.90
CA GLN A 198 7.74 -2.32 -9.79
C GLN A 198 6.89 -2.59 -11.04
N GLY A 199 6.70 -1.63 -11.95
CA GLY A 199 5.62 -1.65 -12.93
C GLY A 199 4.32 -1.31 -12.21
N GLU A 200 3.71 -2.30 -11.58
CA GLU A 200 2.58 -2.10 -10.66
C GLU A 200 3.06 -2.16 -9.20
N PRO A 201 2.54 -1.37 -8.25
CA PRO A 201 2.59 -1.75 -6.84
C PRO A 201 2.10 -3.19 -6.60
N VAL A 202 2.62 -3.86 -5.58
CA VAL A 202 2.15 -5.22 -5.22
C VAL A 202 0.69 -5.17 -4.79
N LEU A 203 -0.12 -6.09 -5.30
CA LEU A 203 -1.52 -6.23 -4.94
C LEU A 203 -1.70 -7.51 -4.14
N ALA A 204 -1.77 -7.39 -2.82
CA ALA A 204 -2.23 -8.45 -1.94
C ALA A 204 -3.73 -8.29 -1.67
N VAL A 205 -4.38 -9.38 -1.29
CA VAL A 205 -5.77 -9.40 -0.84
C VAL A 205 -5.87 -9.97 0.56
N TRP A 206 -6.88 -9.53 1.30
CA TRP A 206 -7.26 -10.19 2.54
C TRP A 206 -7.90 -11.55 2.24
N HIS A 207 -7.80 -12.50 3.16
CA HIS A 207 -8.20 -13.90 2.94
C HIS A 207 -9.70 -14.09 2.62
N ASP A 208 -10.54 -13.09 2.86
CA ASP A 208 -11.98 -13.10 2.57
C ASP A 208 -12.33 -12.40 1.25
N VAL A 209 -11.32 -11.98 0.48
CA VAL A 209 -11.46 -11.37 -0.85
C VAL A 209 -10.86 -12.29 -1.90
N ASP A 210 -11.65 -12.63 -2.91
CA ASP A 210 -11.18 -13.33 -4.10
C ASP A 210 -10.93 -12.35 -5.24
N VAL A 211 -9.67 -12.20 -5.65
CA VAL A 211 -9.29 -11.43 -6.83
C VAL A 211 -8.36 -12.29 -7.69
N PRO A 212 -8.84 -12.74 -8.86
CA PRO A 212 -7.99 -13.45 -9.82
C PRO A 212 -6.71 -12.67 -10.14
N GLY A 213 -5.57 -13.33 -9.97
CA GLY A 213 -4.25 -12.76 -10.24
C GLY A 213 -3.68 -11.86 -9.13
N ALA A 214 -4.28 -11.78 -7.94
CA ALA A 214 -3.63 -11.17 -6.78
C ALA A 214 -2.21 -11.75 -6.57
N ASP A 215 -1.27 -10.89 -6.19
CA ASP A 215 0.13 -11.28 -5.99
C ASP A 215 0.30 -12.12 -4.72
N LEU A 216 -0.54 -11.87 -3.70
CA LEU A 216 -0.50 -12.51 -2.38
C LEU A 216 -1.90 -12.57 -1.76
N VAL A 217 -2.11 -13.54 -0.87
CA VAL A 217 -3.25 -13.60 0.06
C VAL A 217 -2.72 -13.50 1.48
N LEU A 218 -3.35 -12.67 2.32
CA LEU A 218 -2.93 -12.41 3.70
C LEU A 218 -4.09 -12.54 4.68
N GLY A 219 -3.78 -12.91 5.92
CA GLY A 219 -4.74 -13.07 7.01
C GLY A 219 -5.35 -14.48 7.07
N GLY A 220 -6.18 -14.70 8.08
CA GLY A 220 -6.80 -15.99 8.34
C GLY A 220 -5.79 -17.08 8.77
N ALA A 221 -6.28 -18.30 8.93
CA ALA A 221 -5.47 -19.43 9.40
C ALA A 221 -4.47 -19.94 8.33
N ALA A 222 -4.79 -19.77 7.05
CA ALA A 222 -3.95 -20.24 5.94
C ALA A 222 -2.79 -19.28 5.61
N HIS A 223 -2.96 -17.98 5.87
CA HIS A 223 -1.96 -16.94 5.59
C HIS A 223 -1.73 -16.03 6.80
N PRO A 224 -1.37 -16.58 7.98
CA PRO A 224 -1.29 -15.81 9.21
C PRO A 224 -0.25 -14.70 9.08
N LEU A 225 -0.63 -13.49 9.49
CA LEU A 225 0.30 -12.39 9.69
C LEU A 225 0.87 -12.48 11.10
N ALA A 226 2.20 -12.52 11.21
CA ALA A 226 2.83 -12.48 12.51
C ALA A 226 2.63 -11.09 13.14
N PRO A 227 2.17 -10.98 14.41
CA PRO A 227 2.15 -9.71 15.10
C PRO A 227 3.59 -9.24 15.36
N LEU A 228 3.82 -7.93 15.34
CA LEU A 228 5.11 -7.39 15.75
C LEU A 228 5.44 -7.81 17.20
N PRO A 229 6.61 -8.41 17.48
CA PRO A 229 6.96 -8.83 18.84
C PRO A 229 6.90 -7.68 19.87
N GLY A 230 6.38 -7.99 21.05
CA GLY A 230 6.21 -7.02 22.14
C GLY A 230 5.14 -5.94 21.87
N ALA A 231 4.14 -6.25 21.04
CA ALA A 231 3.00 -5.36 20.83
C ALA A 231 2.20 -5.19 22.12
N THR A 232 1.70 -3.97 22.35
CA THR A 232 0.86 -3.70 23.53
C THR A 232 -0.60 -3.96 23.18
N ASP A 233 -1.25 -4.87 23.91
CA ASP A 233 -2.71 -5.01 23.87
C ASP A 233 -3.32 -3.70 24.37
N GLY A 234 -4.10 -3.06 23.50
CA GLY A 234 -4.39 -1.63 23.57
C GLY A 234 -5.03 -1.17 24.88
N ALA A 235 -4.34 -0.30 25.60
CA ALA A 235 -4.94 0.76 26.41
C ALA A 235 -3.84 1.75 26.81
N GLU A 236 -3.83 2.95 26.23
CA GLU A 236 -3.47 4.16 26.99
C GLU A 236 -3.79 5.44 26.20
N SER A 237 -4.64 6.27 26.82
CA SER A 237 -4.91 7.64 26.37
C SER A 237 -3.82 8.55 26.92
N HIS A 238 -2.92 9.11 26.09
CA HIS A 238 -2.03 10.15 26.60
C HIS A 238 -1.76 11.33 25.64
N ARG A 239 -1.62 12.46 26.33
CA ARG A 239 -1.60 13.87 25.92
C ARG A 239 -0.31 14.25 25.21
N ALA A 240 -0.44 15.00 24.11
CA ALA A 240 0.68 15.51 23.33
C ALA A 240 1.50 16.57 24.10
N SER A 241 2.82 16.38 24.15
CA SER A 241 3.79 17.40 24.58
C SER A 241 4.60 17.89 23.38
N ARG A 242 4.66 19.21 23.18
CA ARG A 242 5.43 19.86 22.11
C ARG A 242 6.90 19.92 22.48
N SER A 243 7.78 19.67 21.51
CA SER A 243 9.16 20.16 21.55
C SER A 243 9.68 20.47 20.15
N THR A 244 10.54 21.48 20.08
CA THR A 244 11.07 22.11 18.87
C THR A 244 12.24 21.30 18.33
N VAL A 245 12.17 20.85 17.07
CA VAL A 245 13.25 20.15 16.38
C VAL A 245 14.04 21.13 15.50
N THR A 246 15.34 21.24 15.73
CA THR A 246 16.27 21.96 14.85
C THR A 246 16.75 21.04 13.73
N ARG A 247 16.64 21.50 12.47
CA ARG A 247 16.96 20.72 11.27
C ARG A 247 18.47 20.82 10.93
N PRO A 248 19.22 19.72 10.80
CA PRO A 248 20.59 19.77 10.29
C PRO A 248 20.64 20.02 8.77
N PRO A 249 21.76 20.52 8.23
CA PRO A 249 21.93 20.78 6.81
C PRO A 249 22.01 19.49 5.98
N ARG A 250 21.61 19.59 4.72
CA ARG A 250 21.42 18.48 3.78
C ARG A 250 22.75 18.08 3.14
N PRO A 251 23.26 16.85 3.33
CA PRO A 251 24.45 16.41 2.61
C PRO A 251 24.15 16.19 1.12
N THR A 252 25.17 16.38 0.29
CA THR A 252 25.16 16.00 -1.13
C THR A 252 24.93 14.50 -1.26
N ARG A 253 24.03 14.11 -2.15
CA ARG A 253 23.53 12.73 -2.27
C ARG A 253 24.51 11.91 -3.13
N PRO A 254 25.28 10.97 -2.57
CA PRO A 254 25.98 9.98 -3.38
C PRO A 254 24.95 9.10 -4.11
N THR A 255 25.34 8.52 -5.23
CA THR A 255 24.59 7.48 -5.94
C THR A 255 24.42 6.29 -5.00
N ARG A 256 23.28 6.23 -4.32
CA ARG A 256 22.93 5.14 -3.42
C ARG A 256 22.72 3.88 -4.27
N PRO A 257 23.27 2.71 -3.88
CA PRO A 257 22.93 1.47 -4.54
C PRO A 257 21.40 1.30 -4.57
N THR A 258 20.87 0.88 -5.71
CA THR A 258 19.43 0.62 -5.89
C THR A 258 18.99 -0.43 -4.89
N ARG A 259 18.04 -0.07 -4.04
CA ARG A 259 17.47 -0.97 -3.05
C ARG A 259 16.57 -2.01 -3.73
N PRO A 260 16.37 -3.18 -3.10
CA PRO A 260 15.38 -4.14 -3.59
C PRO A 260 13.98 -3.51 -3.56
N THR A 261 13.20 -3.79 -4.59
CA THR A 261 11.78 -3.44 -4.61
C THR A 261 10.98 -4.38 -3.71
N LEU A 262 9.75 -4.02 -3.36
CA LEU A 262 8.86 -4.92 -2.63
C LEU A 262 8.61 -6.22 -3.41
N ARG A 263 8.49 -6.15 -4.74
CA ARG A 263 8.44 -7.36 -5.57
C ARG A 263 9.70 -8.23 -5.42
N ALA A 264 10.89 -7.62 -5.44
CA ALA A 264 12.14 -8.37 -5.25
C ALA A 264 12.24 -8.99 -3.84
N LEU A 265 11.83 -8.27 -2.80
CA LEU A 265 11.76 -8.79 -1.42
C LEU A 265 10.81 -10.00 -1.32
N LEU A 266 9.76 -10.02 -2.14
CA LEU A 266 8.75 -11.08 -2.20
C LEU A 266 9.06 -12.19 -3.21
N GLY A 267 10.15 -12.09 -3.98
CA GLY A 267 10.45 -13.03 -5.06
C GLY A 267 9.46 -12.97 -6.24
N LEU A 268 8.75 -11.85 -6.43
CA LEU A 268 7.77 -11.65 -7.49
C LEU A 268 8.40 -11.03 -8.74
N ALA A 269 7.96 -11.46 -9.92
CA ALA A 269 8.37 -10.88 -11.19
C ALA A 269 7.71 -9.51 -11.42
N VAL A 270 8.43 -8.61 -12.12
CA VAL A 270 7.85 -7.36 -12.62
C VAL A 270 6.89 -7.70 -13.78
N PRO A 271 5.60 -7.36 -13.70
CA PRO A 271 4.64 -7.59 -14.78
C PRO A 271 5.08 -6.86 -16.06
N ASP A 272 4.85 -7.49 -17.21
CA ASP A 272 5.12 -6.87 -18.49
C ASP A 272 4.16 -5.69 -18.74
N ALA A 273 4.72 -4.53 -19.09
CA ALA A 273 3.96 -3.32 -19.37
C ALA A 273 3.03 -3.47 -20.59
N ALA A 274 3.28 -4.46 -21.46
CA ALA A 274 2.51 -4.70 -22.68
C ALA A 274 1.12 -5.36 -22.46
N ALA A 275 0.82 -5.89 -21.27
CA ALA A 275 -0.39 -6.66 -21.00
C ALA A 275 -1.64 -5.82 -20.64
N VAL A 276 -1.83 -4.67 -21.29
CA VAL A 276 -3.10 -3.92 -21.21
C VAL A 276 -4.09 -4.54 -22.20
N THR A 277 -4.72 -5.64 -21.81
CA THR A 277 -5.95 -6.09 -22.47
C THR A 277 -7.14 -5.39 -21.82
N ALA A 278 -7.96 -4.79 -22.68
CA ALA A 278 -9.23 -4.14 -22.38
C ALA A 278 -10.21 -5.05 -21.62
#